data_AF-A0A522DZI4-F1
#
_entry.id   AF-A0A522DZI4-F1
#
_cell.length_a   1.000
_cell.length_b   1.000
_cell.length_c   1.000
_cell.angle_alpha   90.00
_cell.angle_beta   90.00
_cell.angle_gamma   90.00
#
_symmetry.space_group_name_H-M   'P 1'
#
loop_
_entity.id
_entity.type
_entity.pdbx_description
1 polymer ?
#
loop_
_entity_poly.entity_id
_entity_poly.type
_entity_poly.pdbx_seq_one_letter_code
_entity_poly.pdbx_strand_id
1 'polypeptide(L)'
;MILGLVLLFSINISYGDEPAVTIKKTDRCPVCGMFVYKYPKWVAEILFKDGSYYFYDGAKDMFKHLFDTAKYTPGKAAEAIRAVYVTDYYDVELIDAKSAFYVIGSDVLGPMGHELLPFKDQESAQEFLEDHQGKSILRFQEVTPLIIESLDHRR
;
A
#
# COMPACT_ATOMS: atom_id res chain seq x y z
N MET A 1 -11.89 -54.96 -7.42
CA MET A 1 -11.32 -53.86 -6.61
C MET A 1 -10.64 -52.89 -7.56
N ILE A 2 -11.34 -51.84 -8.01
CA ILE A 2 -10.79 -50.82 -8.91
C ILE A 2 -10.34 -49.66 -8.01
N LEU A 3 -9.03 -49.46 -7.93
CA LEU A 3 -8.40 -48.39 -7.18
C LEU A 3 -8.41 -47.13 -8.06
N GLY A 4 -9.33 -46.20 -7.78
CA GLY A 4 -9.41 -44.92 -8.48
C GLY A 4 -8.38 -43.94 -7.93
N LEU A 5 -7.35 -43.63 -8.72
CA LEU A 5 -6.38 -42.58 -8.44
C LEU A 5 -6.98 -41.23 -8.84
N VAL A 6 -7.37 -40.42 -7.84
CA VAL A 6 -7.82 -39.04 -8.06
C VAL A 6 -6.58 -38.14 -8.06
N LEU A 7 -6.17 -37.70 -9.26
CA LEU A 7 -5.15 -36.67 -9.44
C LEU A 7 -5.77 -35.30 -9.13
N LEU A 8 -5.40 -34.74 -7.98
CA LEU A 8 -5.69 -33.34 -7.62
C LEU A 8 -4.77 -32.43 -8.46
N PHE A 9 -5.36 -31.74 -9.44
CA PHE A 9 -4.67 -30.70 -10.21
C PHE A 9 -4.61 -29.44 -9.33
N SER A 10 -3.44 -29.15 -8.76
CA SER A 10 -3.17 -27.87 -8.11
C SER A 10 -3.03 -26.79 -9.19
N ILE A 11 -4.01 -25.90 -9.25
CA ILE A 11 -3.99 -24.73 -10.15
C ILE A 11 -3.04 -23.71 -9.49
N ASN A 12 -1.80 -23.63 -9.98
CA ASN A 12 -0.91 -22.53 -9.65
C ASN A 12 -1.43 -21.29 -10.39
N ILE A 13 -2.11 -20.40 -9.67
CA ILE A 13 -2.45 -19.07 -10.19
C ILE A 13 -1.15 -18.27 -10.16
N SER A 14 -0.46 -18.21 -11.31
CA SER A 14 0.61 -17.25 -11.52
C SER A 14 -0.02 -15.88 -11.61
N TYR A 15 0.15 -15.03 -10.59
CA TYR A 15 -0.07 -13.60 -10.74
C TYR A 15 0.92 -13.12 -11.80
N GLY A 16 0.41 -12.71 -12.96
CA GLY A 16 1.24 -12.31 -14.09
C GLY A 16 2.07 -11.07 -13.75
N ASP A 17 3.32 -11.09 -14.21
CA ASP A 17 4.21 -9.93 -14.31
C ASP A 17 3.52 -8.82 -15.12
N GLU A 18 2.80 -7.94 -14.43
CA GLU A 18 2.33 -6.71 -15.02
C GLU A 18 3.53 -5.74 -15.10
N PRO A 19 3.68 -4.99 -16.21
CA PRO A 19 4.80 -4.08 -16.35
C PRO A 19 4.76 -3.05 -15.22
N ALA A 20 5.80 -3.06 -14.38
CA ALA A 20 5.98 -2.10 -13.30
C ALA A 20 5.91 -0.67 -13.86
N VAL A 21 4.94 0.12 -13.39
CA VAL A 21 4.82 1.50 -13.84
C VAL A 21 5.99 2.30 -13.30
N THR A 22 6.75 2.93 -14.20
CA THR A 22 7.94 3.69 -13.81
C THR A 22 7.57 5.11 -13.36
N ILE A 23 8.02 5.49 -12.17
CA ILE A 23 7.84 6.82 -11.61
C ILE A 23 8.68 7.84 -12.41
N LYS A 24 8.02 8.90 -12.90
CA LYS A 24 8.64 10.03 -13.59
C LYS A 24 8.92 11.17 -12.61
N LYS A 25 9.87 12.04 -12.97
CA LYS A 25 10.17 13.25 -12.18
C LYS A 25 9.01 14.25 -12.08
N THR A 26 8.03 14.12 -12.97
CA THR A 26 6.82 14.94 -13.02
C THR A 26 5.67 14.36 -12.21
N ASP A 27 5.76 13.10 -11.77
CA ASP A 27 4.67 12.45 -11.06
C ASP A 27 4.55 13.04 -9.66
N ARG A 28 3.32 13.44 -9.33
CA ARG A 28 2.97 14.08 -8.07
C ARG A 28 1.90 13.27 -7.36
N CYS A 29 2.01 13.19 -6.04
CA CYS A 29 0.97 12.67 -5.19
C CYS A 29 -0.29 13.53 -5.36
N PRO A 30 -1.45 12.96 -5.74
CA PRO A 30 -2.69 13.73 -5.92
C PRO A 30 -3.26 14.25 -4.59
N VAL A 31 -2.74 13.78 -3.45
CA VAL A 31 -3.21 14.16 -2.11
C VAL A 31 -2.44 15.36 -1.56
N CYS A 32 -1.11 15.27 -1.46
CA CYS A 32 -0.28 16.35 -0.91
C CYS A 32 0.42 17.22 -1.98
N GLY A 33 0.47 16.79 -3.24
CA GLY A 33 1.14 17.49 -4.35
C GLY A 33 2.65 17.30 -4.42
N MET A 34 3.24 16.49 -3.55
CA MET A 34 4.69 16.22 -3.53
C MET A 34 5.15 15.37 -4.71
N PHE A 35 6.41 15.58 -5.12
CA PHE A 35 7.03 14.80 -6.18
C PHE A 35 7.45 13.41 -5.66
N VAL A 36 6.84 12.36 -6.21
CA VAL A 36 6.97 11.00 -5.67
C VAL A 36 8.39 10.45 -5.84
N TYR A 37 9.08 10.77 -6.94
CA TYR A 37 10.43 10.26 -7.23
C TYR A 37 11.48 10.57 -6.13
N LYS A 38 11.20 11.53 -5.24
CA LYS A 38 12.07 11.88 -4.12
C LYS A 38 11.97 10.89 -2.95
N TYR A 39 10.94 10.05 -2.92
CA TYR A 39 10.60 9.18 -1.79
C TYR A 39 10.40 7.72 -2.22
N PRO A 40 11.35 7.10 -2.94
CA PRO A 40 11.17 5.77 -3.53
C PRO A 40 10.84 4.66 -2.50
N LYS A 41 11.30 4.82 -1.25
CA LYS A 41 11.02 3.88 -0.14
C LYS A 41 9.59 3.94 0.40
N TRP A 42 8.84 4.99 0.06
CA TRP A 42 7.52 5.28 0.64
C TRP A 42 6.40 5.13 -0.38
N VAL A 43 6.76 4.79 -1.61
CA VAL A 43 5.83 4.84 -2.72
C VAL A 43 4.65 3.92 -2.47
N ALA A 44 3.47 4.42 -2.80
CA ALA A 44 2.30 3.60 -3.03
C ALA A 44 1.72 3.91 -4.41
N GLU A 45 0.92 2.99 -4.93
CA GLU A 45 0.37 3.06 -6.27
C GLU A 45 -1.09 2.58 -6.29
N ILE A 46 -1.94 3.29 -7.02
CA ILE A 46 -3.29 2.83 -7.37
C ILE A 46 -3.38 2.70 -8.89
N LEU A 47 -3.75 1.51 -9.34
CA LEU A 47 -4.03 1.19 -10.74
C LEU A 47 -5.54 1.08 -10.96
N PHE A 48 -6.05 1.78 -11.96
CA PHE A 48 -7.46 1.73 -12.37
C PHE A 48 -7.69 0.77 -13.53
N LYS A 49 -8.93 0.31 -13.68
CA LYS A 49 -9.37 -0.61 -14.75
C LYS A 49 -9.21 -0.05 -16.16
N ASP A 50 -9.20 1.27 -16.31
CA ASP A 50 -8.97 1.96 -17.60
C ASP A 50 -7.49 2.17 -17.93
N GLY A 51 -6.58 1.63 -17.12
CA GLY A 51 -5.13 1.73 -17.29
C GLY A 51 -4.52 3.02 -16.75
N SER A 52 -5.31 3.96 -16.25
CA SER A 52 -4.77 5.12 -15.52
C SER A 52 -4.19 4.68 -14.17
N TYR A 53 -3.18 5.40 -13.72
CA TYR A 53 -2.45 5.11 -12.49
C TYR A 53 -2.11 6.39 -11.74
N TYR A 54 -1.94 6.26 -10.43
CA TYR A 54 -1.53 7.35 -9.56
C TYR A 54 -0.51 6.84 -8.56
N PHE A 55 0.51 7.65 -8.31
CA PHE A 55 1.52 7.39 -7.29
C PHE A 55 1.33 8.30 -6.10
N TYR A 56 1.75 7.82 -4.94
CA TYR A 56 1.68 8.52 -3.66
C TYR A 56 3.05 8.46 -3.01
N ASP A 57 3.39 9.47 -2.24
CA ASP A 57 4.62 9.58 -1.46
C ASP A 57 4.52 8.86 -0.10
N GLY A 58 3.44 8.13 0.15
CA GLY A 58 3.22 7.37 1.38
C GLY A 58 1.93 6.55 1.32
N ALA A 59 1.86 5.48 2.11
CA ALA A 59 0.66 4.66 2.22
C ALA A 59 -0.52 5.46 2.82
N LYS A 60 -0.27 6.37 3.77
CA LYS A 60 -1.28 7.26 4.35
C LYS A 60 -2.03 8.06 3.30
N ASP A 61 -1.32 8.69 2.38
CA ASP A 61 -1.94 9.47 1.32
C ASP A 61 -2.66 8.58 0.31
N MET A 62 -2.14 7.38 0.03
CA MET A 62 -2.87 6.37 -0.74
C MET A 62 -4.20 5.99 -0.06
N PHE A 63 -4.21 5.74 1.26
CA PHE A 63 -5.44 5.44 1.99
C PHE A 63 -6.42 6.62 2.02
N LYS A 64 -5.96 7.87 2.14
CA LYS A 64 -6.82 9.07 1.98
C LYS A 64 -7.53 9.04 0.63
N HIS A 65 -6.82 8.65 -0.43
CA HIS A 65 -7.42 8.49 -1.74
C HIS A 65 -8.43 7.34 -1.80
N LEU A 66 -8.13 6.18 -1.21
CA LEU A 66 -9.06 5.06 -1.17
C LEU A 66 -10.38 5.41 -0.48
N PHE A 67 -10.34 6.18 0.61
CA PHE A 67 -11.53 6.60 1.34
C PHE A 67 -12.33 7.71 0.65
N ASP A 68 -11.71 8.46 -0.28
CA ASP A 68 -12.36 9.54 -1.00
C ASP A 68 -11.88 9.64 -2.45
N THR A 69 -12.04 8.55 -3.21
CA THR A 69 -11.53 8.43 -4.58
C THR A 69 -12.09 9.51 -5.50
N ALA A 70 -13.36 9.88 -5.33
CA ALA A 70 -14.00 10.90 -6.15
C ALA A 70 -13.38 12.31 -5.95
N LYS A 71 -12.90 12.62 -4.75
CA LYS A 71 -12.20 13.88 -4.46
C LYS A 71 -10.84 13.96 -5.13
N TYR A 72 -10.04 12.90 -5.04
CA TYR A 72 -8.65 12.91 -5.53
C TYR A 72 -8.54 12.51 -7.00
N THR A 73 -9.55 11.82 -7.52
CA THR A 73 -9.72 11.50 -8.94
C THR A 73 -11.14 11.77 -9.40
N PRO A 74 -11.48 13.03 -9.70
CA PRO A 74 -12.79 13.39 -10.21
C PRO A 74 -13.21 12.53 -11.41
N GLY A 75 -14.40 11.95 -11.34
CA GLY A 75 -14.93 11.04 -12.37
C GLY A 75 -14.56 9.56 -12.18
N LYS A 76 -13.82 9.22 -11.13
CA LYS A 76 -13.54 7.82 -10.74
C LYS A 76 -14.19 7.50 -9.38
N ALA A 77 -14.51 6.23 -9.21
CA ALA A 77 -15.02 5.67 -7.96
C ALA A 77 -14.13 4.51 -7.52
N ALA A 78 -14.23 4.10 -6.24
CA ALA A 78 -13.39 3.04 -5.68
C ALA A 78 -13.53 1.71 -6.44
N GLU A 79 -14.70 1.43 -7.01
CA GLU A 79 -14.98 0.22 -7.81
C GLU A 79 -14.20 0.19 -9.13
N ALA A 80 -13.68 1.33 -9.59
CA ALA A 80 -12.83 1.42 -10.77
C ALA A 80 -11.37 1.03 -10.49
N ILE A 81 -10.99 0.88 -9.20
CA ILE A 81 -9.66 0.44 -8.81
C ILE A 81 -9.49 -1.04 -9.15
N ARG A 82 -8.39 -1.35 -9.82
CA ARG A 82 -7.99 -2.69 -10.24
C ARG A 82 -7.02 -3.30 -9.23
N ALA A 83 -5.99 -2.56 -8.85
CA ALA A 83 -4.94 -3.00 -7.94
C ALA A 83 -4.40 -1.82 -7.13
N VAL A 84 -3.82 -2.13 -5.97
CA VAL A 84 -3.21 -1.17 -5.07
C VAL A 84 -1.92 -1.79 -4.56
N TYR A 85 -0.82 -1.04 -4.66
CA TYR A 85 0.49 -1.48 -4.21
C TYR A 85 1.07 -0.50 -3.21
N VAL A 86 1.94 -1.01 -2.36
CA VAL A 86 2.74 -0.25 -1.40
C VAL A 86 4.16 -0.79 -1.43
N THR A 87 5.15 0.05 -1.15
CA THR A 87 6.53 -0.38 -1.03
C THR A 87 6.77 -0.99 0.36
N ASP A 88 7.24 -2.23 0.40
CA ASP A 88 7.77 -2.88 1.60
C ASP A 88 8.93 -2.05 2.17
N TYR A 89 8.85 -1.73 3.46
CA TYR A 89 9.76 -0.76 4.06
C TYR A 89 11.21 -1.25 4.12
N TYR A 90 11.42 -2.55 4.31
CA TYR A 90 12.76 -3.15 4.42
C TYR A 90 13.36 -3.48 3.06
N ASP A 91 12.64 -4.21 2.20
CA ASP A 91 13.21 -4.67 0.93
C ASP A 91 13.05 -3.67 -0.21
N VAL A 92 12.25 -2.62 -0.01
CA VAL A 92 11.99 -1.59 -1.03
C VAL A 92 11.38 -2.20 -2.30
N GLU A 93 10.52 -3.20 -2.12
CA GLU A 93 9.80 -3.91 -3.17
C GLU A 93 8.33 -3.50 -3.18
N LEU A 94 7.70 -3.37 -4.35
CA LEU A 94 6.26 -3.16 -4.44
C LEU A 94 5.52 -4.47 -4.12
N ILE A 95 4.63 -4.42 -3.13
CA ILE A 95 3.82 -5.54 -2.67
C ILE A 95 2.33 -5.21 -2.77
N ASP A 96 1.47 -6.24 -2.86
CA ASP A 96 0.01 -6.04 -2.84
C ASP A 96 -0.42 -5.46 -1.49
N ALA A 97 -1.00 -4.26 -1.53
CA ALA A 97 -1.40 -3.51 -0.34
C ALA A 97 -2.41 -4.29 0.51
N LYS A 98 -3.29 -5.07 -0.10
CA LYS A 98 -4.32 -5.83 0.64
C LYS A 98 -3.72 -6.95 1.47
N SER A 99 -2.56 -7.48 1.06
CA SER A 99 -1.83 -8.55 1.73
C SER A 99 -0.84 -8.04 2.79
N ALA A 100 -0.48 -6.76 2.76
CA ALA A 100 0.53 -6.16 3.63
C ALA A 100 0.09 -6.02 5.09
N PHE A 101 1.10 -5.90 5.96
CA PHE A 101 0.98 -5.49 7.36
C PHE A 101 1.42 -4.03 7.50
N TYR A 102 0.73 -3.24 8.32
CA TYR A 102 0.98 -1.81 8.46
C TYR A 102 1.31 -1.46 9.91
N VAL A 103 2.54 -1.05 10.18
CA VAL A 103 2.91 -0.54 11.52
C VAL A 103 2.54 0.94 11.61
N ILE A 104 1.90 1.31 12.72
CA ILE A 104 1.60 2.71 13.05
C ILE A 104 2.20 3.14 14.39
N GLY A 105 2.43 4.44 14.52
CA GLY A 105 2.88 5.04 15.77
C GLY A 105 4.34 4.79 16.12
N SER A 106 5.15 4.47 15.11
CA SER A 106 6.61 4.43 15.22
C SER A 106 7.23 5.83 15.33
N ASP A 107 8.51 5.88 15.71
CA ASP A 107 9.34 7.09 15.67
C ASP A 107 9.90 7.41 14.27
N VAL A 108 9.76 6.48 13.32
CA VAL A 108 10.05 6.69 11.89
C VAL A 108 8.96 7.53 11.23
N LEU A 109 9.36 8.62 10.57
CA LEU A 109 8.48 9.56 9.89
C LEU A 109 8.59 9.42 8.36
N GLY A 110 7.44 9.36 7.70
CA GLY A 110 7.31 9.46 6.26
C GLY A 110 7.34 10.91 5.75
N PRO A 111 7.20 11.10 4.44
CA PRO A 111 7.30 12.43 3.81
C PRO A 111 6.27 13.43 4.35
N MET A 112 5.14 12.92 4.84
CA MET A 112 4.04 13.68 5.43
C MET A 112 3.90 13.45 6.94
N GLY A 113 4.97 13.09 7.66
CA GLY A 113 4.98 12.90 9.12
C GLY A 113 4.68 11.47 9.55
N HIS A 114 3.88 11.25 10.59
CA HIS A 114 3.51 9.90 11.01
C HIS A 114 2.80 9.14 9.88
N GLU A 115 3.11 7.85 9.78
CA GLU A 115 2.85 7.06 8.58
C GLU A 115 2.35 5.63 8.91
N LEU A 116 1.74 4.99 7.92
CA LEU A 116 1.43 3.56 7.86
C LEU A 116 2.58 2.84 7.16
N LEU A 117 3.48 2.23 7.92
CA LEU A 117 4.68 1.58 7.37
C LEU A 117 4.33 0.17 6.86
N PRO A 118 4.41 -0.10 5.55
CA PRO A 118 4.02 -1.39 4.98
C PRO A 118 5.12 -2.44 5.12
N PHE A 119 4.73 -3.67 5.43
CA PHE A 119 5.59 -4.85 5.51
C PHE A 119 4.95 -6.02 4.77
N LYS A 120 5.77 -6.76 4.03
CA LYS A 120 5.33 -7.95 3.27
C LYS A 120 4.87 -9.10 4.16
N ASP A 121 5.42 -9.20 5.37
CA ASP A 121 5.12 -10.27 6.33
C ASP A 121 5.03 -9.76 7.77
N GLN A 122 4.44 -10.59 8.63
CA GLN A 122 4.17 -10.24 10.02
C GLN A 122 5.44 -10.17 10.86
N GLU A 123 6.45 -10.97 10.53
CA GLU A 123 7.71 -11.04 11.27
C GLU A 123 8.47 -9.71 11.14
N SER A 124 8.62 -9.23 9.91
CA SER A 124 9.24 -7.93 9.61
C SER A 124 8.48 -6.76 10.26
N ALA A 125 7.13 -6.82 10.25
CA ALA A 125 6.31 -5.82 10.93
C ALA A 125 6.50 -5.82 12.45
N GLN A 126 6.67 -7.00 13.05
CA GLN A 126 6.89 -7.16 14.49
C GLN A 126 8.29 -6.65 14.89
N GLU A 127 9.32 -7.02 14.13
CA GLU A 127 10.68 -6.52 14.32
C GLU A 127 10.71 -5.00 14.26
N PHE A 128 10.13 -4.41 13.21
CA PHE A 128 10.05 -2.95 13.08
C PHE A 128 9.29 -2.30 14.23
N LEU A 129 8.17 -2.89 14.67
CA LEU A 129 7.39 -2.36 15.79
C LEU A 129 8.24 -2.29 17.06
N GLU A 130 9.04 -3.31 17.34
CA GLU A 130 9.91 -3.37 18.52
C GLU A 130 11.06 -2.36 18.42
N ASP A 131 11.73 -2.30 17.27
CA ASP A 131 12.88 -1.43 17.05
C ASP A 131 12.53 0.07 17.01
N HIS A 132 11.33 0.39 16.50
CA HIS A 132 10.91 1.77 16.24
C HIS A 132 9.76 2.23 17.12
N GLN A 133 9.56 1.57 18.26
CA GLN A 133 8.56 1.96 19.27
C GLN A 133 7.13 2.06 18.70
N GLY A 134 6.85 1.24 17.67
CA GLY A 134 5.54 1.14 17.04
C GLY A 134 4.45 0.81 18.06
N LYS A 135 3.22 1.23 17.77
CA LYS A 135 2.09 1.03 18.68
C LYS A 135 1.21 -0.16 18.31
N SER A 136 1.07 -0.42 17.02
CA SER A 136 0.15 -1.45 16.52
C SER A 136 0.56 -1.87 15.13
N ILE A 137 0.25 -3.13 14.81
CA ILE A 137 0.27 -3.68 13.44
C ILE A 137 -1.19 -3.80 13.00
N LEU A 138 -1.49 -3.27 11.82
CA LEU A 138 -2.81 -3.34 11.20
C LEU A 138 -2.74 -4.11 9.89
N ARG A 139 -3.84 -4.74 9.52
CA ARG A 139 -4.11 -5.25 8.17
C ARG A 139 -4.83 -4.17 7.37
N PHE A 140 -4.77 -4.27 6.05
CA PHE A 140 -5.38 -3.31 5.12
C PHE A 140 -6.83 -2.92 5.48
N GLN A 141 -7.65 -3.91 5.80
CA GLN A 141 -9.08 -3.77 6.12
C GLN A 141 -9.34 -3.19 7.53
N GLU A 142 -8.32 -3.12 8.39
CA GLU A 142 -8.41 -2.51 9.71
C GLU A 142 -8.07 -1.01 9.69
N VAL A 143 -7.47 -0.52 8.60
CA VAL A 143 -7.22 0.90 8.40
C VAL A 143 -8.55 1.61 8.17
N THR A 144 -8.81 2.66 8.95
CA THR A 144 -10.05 3.45 8.89
C THR A 144 -9.74 4.93 8.69
N PRO A 145 -10.72 5.76 8.26
CA PRO A 145 -10.54 7.20 8.18
C PRO A 145 -10.07 7.84 9.50
N LEU A 146 -10.56 7.36 10.65
CA LEU A 146 -10.14 7.85 11.97
C LEU A 146 -8.67 7.54 12.27
N ILE A 147 -8.19 6.35 11.87
CA ILE A 147 -6.77 6.00 12.00
C ILE A 147 -5.93 6.95 11.15
N ILE A 148 -6.32 7.19 9.89
CA ILE A 148 -5.63 8.12 8.99
C ILE A 148 -5.58 9.53 9.57
N GLU A 149 -6.71 10.06 10.05
CA GLU A 149 -6.79 11.39 10.67
C GLU A 149 -5.86 11.50 11.89
N SER A 150 -5.79 10.46 12.72
CA SER A 150 -4.89 10.43 13.88
C SER A 150 -3.40 10.58 13.52
N LEU A 151 -3.00 10.19 12.30
CA LEU A 151 -1.61 10.30 11.83
C LEU A 151 -1.26 11.72 11.35
N ASP A 152 -2.25 12.56 11.04
CA ASP A 152 -2.02 13.96 10.64
C ASP A 152 -1.99 14.92 11.85
N HIS A 153 -2.52 14.49 13.00
CA HIS A 153 -2.72 15.37 14.17
C HIS A 153 -1.89 15.02 15.40
N ARG A 154 -1.09 13.95 15.37
CA ARG A 154 -0.18 13.64 16.48
C ARG A 154 0.97 14.67 16.54
N ARG A 155 1.06 15.34 17.69
CA ARG A 155 2.16 16.24 18.08
C ARG A 155 3.25 15.47 18.80
#